data_AF-A0A5C6D7Q1-F1
#
_entry.id   AF-A0A5C6D7Q1-F1
#
_cell.length_a   1.000
_cell.length_b   1.000
_cell.length_c   1.000
_cell.angle_alpha   90.00
_cell.angle_beta   90.00
_cell.angle_gamma   90.00
#
_symmetry.space_group_name_H-M   'P 1'
#
loop_
_entity.id
_entity.type
_entity.pdbx_description
1 polymer ?
#
loop_
_entity_poly.entity_id
_entity_poly.type
_entity_poly.pdbx_seq_one_letter_code
_entity_poly.pdbx_strand_id
1 'polypeptide(L)' 'MAHLLGVPPDRVRHVLATREDIHPSAYAGHVRLYDRQALARVRHELAAIAARRGRQAVDNG' A
#
# COMPACT_ATOMS: atom_id res chain seq x y z
N MET A 1 8.31 -5.06 -4.03
CA MET A 1 6.92 -4.55 -3.87
C MET A 1 6.75 -3.12 -4.37
N ALA A 2 7.43 -2.11 -3.79
CA ALA A 2 7.29 -0.71 -4.20
C ALA A 2 7.54 -0.47 -5.71
N HIS A 3 8.61 -1.05 -6.25
CA HIS A 3 8.91 -1.01 -7.69
C HIS A 3 7.79 -1.62 -8.55
N LEU A 4 7.23 -2.77 -8.15
CA LEU A 4 6.13 -3.43 -8.85
C LEU A 4 4.83 -2.60 -8.85
N LEU A 5 4.64 -1.79 -7.83
CA LEU A 5 3.47 -0.92 -7.69
C LEU A 5 3.71 0.48 -8.30
N GLY A 6 4.92 0.79 -8.76
CA GLY A 6 5.26 2.10 -9.32
C GLY A 6 5.14 3.26 -8.32
N VAL A 7 5.23 2.98 -7.01
CA VAL A 7 5.06 3.99 -5.96
C VAL A 7 6.29 4.09 -5.04
N PRO A 8 6.49 5.24 -4.37
CA PRO A 8 7.56 5.39 -3.40
C PRO A 8 7.46 4.36 -2.25
N PRO A 9 8.60 3.83 -1.78
CA PRO A 9 8.63 2.85 -0.69
C PRO A 9 7.98 3.38 0.59
N ASP A 10 8.10 4.67 0.88
CA ASP A 10 7.45 5.30 2.04
C ASP A 10 5.93 5.18 2.05
N ARG A 11 5.28 5.30 0.87
CA ARG A 11 3.83 5.11 0.78
C ARG A 11 3.42 3.68 1.04
N VAL A 12 4.18 2.72 0.52
CA VAL A 12 3.94 1.30 0.79
C VAL A 12 4.14 1.01 2.28
N ARG A 13 5.19 1.57 2.90
CA ARG A 13 5.46 1.44 4.34
C ARG A 13 4.33 1.99 5.19
N HIS A 14 3.78 3.15 4.81
CA HIS A 14 2.64 3.75 5.49
C HIS A 14 1.39 2.87 5.41
N VAL A 15 1.06 2.33 4.22
CA VAL A 15 -0.08 1.42 4.06
C VAL A 15 0.11 0.16 4.92
N LEU A 16 1.27 -0.48 4.83
CA LEU A 16 1.58 -1.68 5.63
C LEU A 16 1.56 -1.41 7.14
N ALA A 17 1.91 -0.20 7.59
CA ALA A 17 1.87 0.17 9.01
C ALA A 17 0.44 0.50 9.50
N THR A 18 -0.46 0.93 8.61
CA THR A 18 -1.84 1.31 8.95
C THR A 18 -2.86 0.22 8.67
N ARG A 19 -2.43 -0.88 8.02
CA ARG A 19 -3.24 -2.03 7.63
C ARG A 19 -2.60 -3.29 8.15
N GLU A 20 -2.95 -3.59 9.40
CA GLU A 20 -2.45 -4.78 10.10
C GLU A 20 -2.94 -6.07 9.46
N ASP A 21 -3.98 -6.05 8.62
CA ASP A 21 -4.50 -7.22 7.89
C ASP A 21 -3.64 -7.67 6.71
N ILE A 22 -2.63 -6.88 6.32
CA ILE A 22 -1.72 -7.20 5.23
C ILE A 22 -0.45 -7.84 5.79
N HIS A 23 -0.48 -9.16 5.90
CA HIS A 23 0.66 -9.93 6.41
C HIS A 23 1.59 -10.41 5.28
N PRO A 24 2.89 -10.58 5.57
CA PRO A 24 3.80 -11.24 4.65
C PRO A 24 3.46 -12.72 4.55
N SER A 25 3.45 -13.26 3.33
CA SER A 25 3.16 -14.66 3.05
C SER A 25 4.37 -15.55 3.35
N ALA A 26 5.58 -15.00 3.32
CA ALA A 26 6.81 -15.71 3.66
C ALA A 26 7.93 -14.74 4.09
N TYR A 27 8.99 -15.30 4.66
CA TYR A 27 10.21 -14.59 5.00
C TYR A 27 11.39 -15.25 4.27
N ALA A 28 12.19 -14.46 3.56
CA ALA A 28 13.48 -14.86 3.01
C ALA A 28 14.58 -14.19 3.81
N GLY A 29 15.02 -14.84 4.89
CA GLY A 29 15.88 -14.23 5.89
C GLY A 29 15.20 -13.01 6.52
N HIS A 30 15.81 -11.83 6.38
CA HIS A 30 15.27 -10.57 6.92
C HIS A 30 14.29 -9.87 5.95
N VAL A 31 14.06 -10.45 4.77
CA VAL A 31 13.19 -9.88 3.74
C VAL A 31 11.78 -10.45 3.86
N ARG A 32 10.79 -9.56 3.97
CA ARG A 32 9.36 -9.92 3.93
C ARG A 32 8.91 -10.13 2.48
N LEU A 33 8.35 -11.30 2.19
CA LEU A 33 7.77 -11.63 0.90
C LEU A 33 6.25 -11.52 0.98
N TYR A 34 5.67 -10.85 -0.01
CA TYR A 34 4.24 -10.63 -0.12
C TYR A 34 3.74 -11.30 -1.40
N ASP A 35 2.66 -12.07 -1.29
CA ASP A 35 2.00 -12.67 -2.44
C ASP A 35 1.23 -11.64 -3.29
N ARG A 36 0.66 -12.11 -4.40
CA ARG A 36 -0.11 -11.28 -5.31
C ARG A 36 -1.38 -10.69 -4.66
N GLN A 37 -1.97 -11.38 -3.69
CA GLN A 37 -3.16 -10.91 -2.99
C GLN A 37 -2.83 -9.72 -2.09
N ALA A 38 -1.73 -9.79 -1.35
CA ALA A 38 -1.21 -8.67 -0.56
C ALA A 38 -0.84 -7.47 -1.46
N LEU A 39 -0.24 -7.71 -2.64
CA LEU A 39 0.00 -6.65 -3.62
C LEU A 39 -1.30 -6.00 -4.10
N ALA A 40 -2.34 -6.78 -4.38
CA ALA A 40 -3.64 -6.26 -4.80
C ALA A 40 -4.31 -5.42 -3.71
N ARG A 41 -4.24 -5.84 -2.44
CA ARG A 41 -4.74 -5.07 -1.29
C ARG A 41 -4.01 -3.74 -1.13
N VAL A 42 -2.68 -3.75 -1.16
CA VAL A 42 -1.91 -2.49 -1.06
C VAL A 42 -2.25 -1.55 -2.22
N ARG A 43 -2.41 -2.07 -3.44
CA ARG A 43 -2.85 -1.26 -4.59
C ARG A 43 -4.23 -0.64 -4.36
N HIS A 44 -5.17 -1.41 -3.82
CA HIS A 44 -6.50 -0.92 -3.48
C HIS A 44 -6.46 0.20 -2.44
N GLU A 45 -5.72 0.01 -1.35
CA GLU A 45 -5.59 1.02 -0.30
C GLU A 45 -4.92 2.31 -0.81
N LEU A 46 -3.89 2.20 -1.65
CA LEU A 46 -3.26 3.36 -2.27
C LEU A 46 -4.25 4.14 -3.14
N ALA A 47 -5.08 3.45 -3.92
CA ALA A 47 -6.13 4.06 -4.73
C ALA A 47 -7.20 4.72 -3.85
N ALA A 48 -7.60 4.09 -2.75
CA ALA A 48 -8.57 4.64 -1.80
C ALA A 48 -8.05 5.92 -1.11
N ILE A 49 -6.78 5.93 -0.69
CA ILE A 49 -6.13 7.12 -0.12
C ILE A 49 -6.06 8.24 -1.16
N ALA A 50 -5.67 7.93 -2.41
CA ALA A 50 -5.62 8.91 -3.48
C ALA A 50 -7.01 9.50 -3.77
N ALA A 51 -8.05 8.67 -3.83
CA ALA A 51 -9.42 9.11 -4.04
C ALA A 51 -9.95 9.98 -2.88
N ARG A 52 -9.60 9.65 -1.63
CA ARG A 52 -9.91 10.48 -0.46
C ARG A 52 -9.25 11.86 -0.54
N ARG A 53 -7.96 11.91 -0.92
CA ARG A 53 -7.24 13.18 -1.11
C ARG A 53 -7.79 14.01 -2.26
N GLY A 54 -8.15 13.36 -3.38
CA GLY A 54 -8.79 14.04 -4.51
C GLY A 54 -10.13 14.66 -4.15
N ARG A 55 -10.94 13.95 -3.34
CA ARG A 55 -12.20 14.50 -2.79
C ARG A 55 -11.95 15.69 -1.87
N GLN A 56 -11.01 15.55 -0.93
CA GLN A 56 -10.66 16.63 0.00
C GLN A 56 -10.09 17.88 -0.69
N ALA A 57 -9.54 17.76 -1.89
CA ALA A 57 -9.09 18.91 -2.69
C ALA A 57 -10.23 19.62 -3.42
N VAL A 58 -11.33 18.93 -3.77
CA VAL A 58 -12.52 19.55 -4.38
C VAL A 58 -13.49 20.13 -3.35
N ASP A 59 -13.52 19.58 -2.13
CA ASP A 59 -14.38 20.08 -1.04
C ASP A 59 -13.83 21.36 -0.36
N ASN A 60 -12.57 21.72 -0.60
CA ASN A 60 -11.91 22.92 -0.07
C ASN A 60 -11.75 24.03 -1.14
N GLY A 61 -12.51 23.97 -2.24
CA GLY A 61 -12.46 24.92 -3.36
C GLY A 61 -13.67 25.84 -3.41
#